data_AF-A0A7R8CQC5-F1
#
_entry.id   AF-A0A7R8CQC5-F1
#
_cell.length_a   1.000
_cell.length_b   1.000
_cell.length_c   1.000
_cell.angle_alpha   90.00
_cell.angle_beta   90.00
_cell.angle_gamma   90.00
#
_symmetry.space_group_name_H-M   'P 1'
#
loop_
_entity.id
_entity.type
_entity.pdbx_description
1 polymer ?
#
loop_
_entity_poly.entity_id
_entity_poly.type
_entity_poly.pdbx_seq_one_letter_code
_entity_poly.pdbx_strand_id
1 'polypeptide(L)'
;MAQHHEAWRWRFSYQQLIQLFAMEALVYYSYNSRIKDVTNLMLEIDIPDSNITHSIKIVGDHNIAKGRTVDLVNVWGHVNLVAYGAGQALAQLDVNWGIDYEPFKDTPSVDCFI
;
A
#
# COMPACT_ATOMS: atom_id res chain seq x y z
N MET A 1 4.06 -60.68 20.74
CA MET A 1 5.06 -59.84 20.02
C MET A 1 4.43 -58.89 18.99
N ALA A 2 3.33 -59.23 18.32
CA ALA A 2 2.70 -58.35 17.30
C ALA A 2 2.10 -57.03 17.87
N GLN A 3 1.44 -57.08 19.03
CA GLN A 3 0.78 -55.90 19.63
C GLN A 3 1.75 -54.75 20.01
N HIS A 4 2.99 -55.07 20.37
CA HIS A 4 4.00 -54.06 20.68
C HIS A 4 4.39 -53.27 19.43
N HIS A 5 4.45 -53.92 18.26
CA HIS A 5 4.80 -53.30 16.99
C HIS A 5 3.72 -52.32 16.49
N GLU A 6 2.44 -52.62 16.74
CA GLU A 6 1.33 -51.74 16.38
C GLU A 6 1.30 -50.47 17.24
N ALA A 7 1.60 -50.57 18.53
CA ALA A 7 1.72 -49.40 19.41
C ALA A 7 2.80 -48.42 18.94
N TRP A 8 3.94 -48.91 18.44
CA TRP A 8 4.99 -48.07 17.86
C TRP A 8 4.54 -47.39 16.55
N ARG A 9 3.77 -48.09 15.72
CA ARG A 9 3.22 -47.52 14.48
C ARG A 9 2.23 -46.39 14.76
N TRP A 10 1.35 -46.56 15.75
CA TRP A 10 0.41 -45.51 16.16
C TRP A 10 1.14 -44.29 16.74
N ARG A 11 2.15 -44.50 17.60
CA ARG A 11 2.97 -43.41 18.15
C ARG A 11 3.72 -42.64 17.07
N PHE A 12 4.28 -43.35 16.10
CA PHE A 12 4.99 -42.73 14.98
C PHE A 12 4.05 -41.91 14.09
N SER A 13 2.88 -42.46 13.74
CA SER A 13 1.86 -41.75 12.95
C SER A 13 1.35 -40.49 13.68
N TYR A 14 1.13 -40.57 15.00
CA TYR A 14 0.66 -39.44 15.79
C TYR A 14 1.69 -38.32 15.88
N GLN A 15 2.99 -38.66 16.01
CA GLN A 15 4.06 -37.66 16.00
C GLN A 15 4.17 -36.93 14.66
N GLN A 16 3.99 -37.64 13.54
CA GLN A 16 4.00 -37.01 12.22
C GLN A 16 2.84 -36.03 12.05
N LEU A 17 1.64 -36.37 12.56
CA LEU A 17 0.49 -35.47 12.52
C LEU A 17 0.72 -34.20 13.36
N ILE A 18 1.24 -34.34 14.59
CA ILE A 18 1.55 -33.19 15.44
C ILE A 18 2.60 -32.28 14.77
N GLN A 19 3.60 -32.86 14.09
CA GLN A 19 4.61 -32.08 13.39
C GLN A 19 4.04 -31.32 12.20
N LEU A 20 3.12 -31.92 11.44
CA LEU A 20 2.42 -31.24 10.34
C LEU A 20 1.59 -30.07 10.86
N PHE A 21 0.77 -30.28 11.90
CA PHE A 21 -0.03 -29.23 12.50
C PHE A 21 0.83 -28.13 13.15
N ALA A 22 1.96 -28.49 13.76
CA ALA A 22 2.88 -27.52 14.32
C ALA A 22 3.54 -26.66 13.23
N MET A 23 3.94 -27.25 12.10
CA MET A 23 4.45 -26.51 10.95
C MET A 23 3.37 -25.60 10.34
N GLU A 24 2.16 -26.11 10.15
CA GLU A 24 1.03 -25.33 9.64
C GLU A 24 0.72 -24.14 10.57
N ALA A 25 0.59 -24.39 11.88
CA ALA A 25 0.37 -23.35 12.86
C ALA A 25 1.52 -22.33 12.91
N LEU A 26 2.78 -22.77 12.79
CA LEU A 26 3.94 -21.90 12.71
C LEU A 26 3.92 -21.04 11.45
N VAL A 27 3.53 -21.60 10.30
CA VAL A 27 3.40 -20.88 9.03
C VAL A 27 2.29 -19.83 9.14
N TYR A 28 1.10 -20.20 9.61
CA TYR A 28 0.00 -19.25 9.83
C TYR A 28 0.39 -18.18 10.84
N TYR A 29 1.03 -18.55 11.95
CA TYR A 29 1.49 -17.61 12.96
C TYR A 29 2.54 -16.66 12.40
N SER A 30 3.55 -17.16 11.67
CA SER A 30 4.62 -16.32 11.10
C SER A 30 4.11 -15.41 9.99
N TYR A 31 3.18 -15.91 9.17
CA TYR A 31 2.50 -15.13 8.15
C TYR A 31 1.69 -14.01 8.79
N ASN A 32 0.89 -14.35 9.81
CA ASN A 32 0.11 -13.36 10.55
C ASN A 32 0.98 -12.41 11.36
N SER A 33 2.04 -12.85 12.03
CA SER A 33 2.88 -11.97 12.84
C SER A 33 3.67 -10.95 12.00
N ARG A 34 3.98 -11.30 10.75
CA ARG A 34 4.72 -10.42 9.83
C ARG A 34 3.81 -9.50 9.02
N ILE A 35 2.59 -9.92 8.69
CA ILE A 35 1.60 -9.10 7.95
C ILE A 35 0.74 -8.26 8.90
N LYS A 36 0.68 -8.62 10.18
CA LYS A 36 -0.04 -7.90 11.24
C LYS A 36 0.85 -6.88 11.96
N ASP A 37 1.79 -6.26 11.26
CA ASP A 37 1.89 -4.81 11.39
C ASP A 37 0.58 -4.29 10.81
N VAL A 38 -0.42 -4.13 11.68
CA VAL A 38 -1.74 -3.61 11.33
C VAL A 38 -1.51 -2.23 10.71
N THR A 39 -1.39 -2.19 9.39
CA THR A 39 -1.23 -0.93 8.66
C THR A 39 -2.52 -0.15 8.88
N ASN A 40 -2.44 0.83 9.77
CA ASN A 40 -3.51 1.78 10.06
C ASN A 40 -2.91 3.15 9.80
N LEU A 41 -2.91 3.51 8.52
CA LEU A 41 -2.40 4.79 8.05
C LEU A 41 -3.58 5.67 7.67
N MET A 42 -3.59 6.88 8.21
CA MET A 42 -4.48 7.94 7.76
C MET A 42 -3.62 8.96 7.03
N LEU A 43 -3.92 9.18 5.76
CA LEU A 43 -3.20 10.09 4.90
C LEU A 43 -4.08 11.29 4.59
N GLU A 44 -3.55 12.48 4.76
CA GLU A 44 -4.20 13.75 4.52
C GLU A 44 -3.41 14.50 3.46
N ILE A 45 -4.06 14.79 2.34
CA ILE A 45 -3.51 15.58 1.24
C ILE A 45 -4.21 16.92 1.28
N ASP A 46 -3.44 17.97 1.54
CA ASP A 46 -3.93 19.33 1.59
C ASP A 46 -3.38 20.14 0.42
N ILE A 47 -4.31 20.79 -0.28
CA ILE A 47 -4.04 21.63 -1.45
C ILE A 47 -4.48 23.05 -1.11
N PRO A 48 -3.57 23.91 -0.62
CA PRO A 48 -3.93 25.23 -0.13
C PRO A 48 -4.55 26.13 -1.21
N ASP A 49 -4.11 25.98 -2.47
CA ASP A 49 -4.57 26.80 -3.59
C ASP A 49 -6.04 26.55 -3.96
N SER A 50 -6.49 25.29 -3.89
CA SER A 50 -7.88 24.92 -4.20
C SER A 50 -8.79 24.83 -2.97
N ASN A 51 -8.23 24.96 -1.77
CA ASN A 51 -8.93 24.74 -0.48
C ASN A 51 -9.61 23.36 -0.43
N ILE A 52 -8.97 22.34 -1.01
CA ILE A 52 -9.45 20.96 -1.02
C ILE A 52 -8.50 20.11 -0.18
N THR A 53 -9.09 19.42 0.79
CA THR A 53 -8.38 18.44 1.63
C THR A 53 -8.94 17.05 1.37
N HIS A 54 -8.09 16.11 0.96
CA HIS A 54 -8.44 14.71 0.76
C HIS A 54 -7.90 13.85 1.90
N SER A 55 -8.79 13.12 2.58
CA SER A 55 -8.42 12.18 3.64
C SER A 55 -8.61 10.73 3.18
N ILE A 56 -7.56 9.93 3.28
CA ILE A 56 -7.49 8.56 2.80
C ILE A 56 -7.09 7.67 3.96
N LYS A 57 -7.99 6.76 4.37
CA LYS A 57 -7.70 5.76 5.40
C LYS A 57 -7.31 4.42 4.80
N ILE A 58 -6.12 3.92 5.14
CA ILE A 58 -5.57 2.61 4.75
C ILE A 58 -5.59 1.72 6.00
N VAL A 59 -6.40 0.67 5.99
CA VAL A 59 -6.55 -0.30 7.10
C VAL A 59 -6.19 -1.70 6.61
N GLY A 60 -5.44 -2.42 7.43
CA GLY A 60 -4.71 -3.64 7.10
C GLY A 60 -5.52 -4.89 6.75
N ASP A 61 -6.85 -4.86 6.82
CA ASP A 61 -7.60 -6.11 6.85
C ASP A 61 -7.81 -6.73 5.46
N HIS A 62 -7.98 -5.93 4.40
CA HIS A 62 -8.33 -6.47 3.06
C HIS A 62 -7.82 -5.69 1.83
N ASN A 63 -6.97 -4.66 1.98
CA ASN A 63 -6.61 -3.78 0.85
C ASN A 63 -5.18 -3.18 0.90
N ILE A 64 -4.25 -3.80 1.63
CA ILE A 64 -2.88 -3.26 1.80
C ILE A 64 -2.15 -3.15 0.45
N ALA A 65 -2.30 -4.15 -0.42
CA ALA A 65 -1.59 -4.21 -1.71
C ALA A 65 -2.25 -3.37 -2.82
N LYS A 66 -3.42 -2.76 -2.58
CA LYS A 66 -4.14 -2.00 -3.60
C LYS A 66 -3.68 -0.54 -3.58
N GLY A 67 -3.00 -0.11 -4.64
CA GLY A 67 -2.67 1.30 -4.85
C GLY A 67 -3.92 2.17 -4.91
N ARG A 68 -3.83 3.37 -4.35
CA ARG A 68 -4.87 4.40 -4.45
C ARG A 68 -4.30 5.58 -5.22
N THR A 69 -5.03 6.02 -6.22
CA THR A 69 -4.67 7.20 -7.03
C THR A 69 -5.68 8.29 -6.72
N VAL A 70 -5.20 9.51 -6.55
CA VAL A 70 -6.02 10.72 -6.43
C VAL A 70 -5.54 11.68 -7.49
N ASP A 71 -6.45 12.06 -8.39
CA ASP A 71 -6.16 13.01 -9.44
C ASP A 71 -6.24 14.43 -8.87
N LEU A 72 -5.12 15.14 -8.93
CA LEU A 72 -5.03 16.53 -8.51
C LEU A 72 -5.14 17.41 -9.76
N VAL A 73 -6.23 18.15 -9.90
CA VAL A 73 -6.49 19.01 -11.06
C VAL A 73 -6.12 20.45 -10.73
N ASN A 74 -5.31 21.09 -11.59
CA ASN A 74 -5.01 22.52 -11.55
C ASN A 74 -4.50 23.01 -10.18
N VAL A 75 -3.42 22.39 -9.70
CA VAL A 75 -2.75 22.83 -8.46
C VAL A 75 -1.62 23.78 -8.80
N TRP A 76 -1.68 25.01 -8.29
CA TRP A 76 -0.57 25.96 -8.37
C TRP A 76 0.20 25.97 -7.04
N GLY A 77 1.51 25.74 -7.10
CA GLY A 77 2.38 25.81 -5.94
C GLY A 77 2.66 24.46 -5.27
N HIS A 78 2.28 24.31 -4.00
CA HIS A 78 2.69 23.17 -3.17
C HIS A 78 1.52 22.28 -2.76
N VAL A 79 1.81 21.00 -2.55
CA VAL A 79 0.88 19.99 -2.02
C VAL A 79 1.46 19.48 -0.71
N ASN A 80 0.67 19.52 0.35
CA ASN A 80 1.06 19.00 1.64
C ASN A 80 0.51 17.58 1.82
N LEU A 81 1.38 16.61 2.07
CA LEU A 81 0.99 15.24 2.35
C LEU A 81 1.45 14.86 3.75
N VAL A 82 0.48 14.58 4.62
CA VAL A 82 0.73 14.21 6.02
C VAL A 82 0.16 12.82 6.27
N ALA A 83 0.99 11.93 6.78
CA ALA A 83 0.59 10.57 7.13
C ALA A 83 0.64 10.38 8.65
N TYR A 84 -0.41 9.80 9.20
CA TYR A 84 -0.57 9.49 10.61
C TYR A 84 -0.80 7.99 10.81
N GLY A 85 -0.35 7.46 11.96
CA GLY A 85 -0.65 6.09 12.38
C GLY A 85 0.54 5.15 12.26
N ALA A 86 0.26 3.86 12.11
CA ALA A 86 1.25 2.78 12.15
C ALA A 86 1.29 2.03 10.82
N GLY A 87 2.48 1.82 10.27
CA GLY A 87 2.71 1.11 9.01
C GLY A 87 3.68 1.85 8.09
N GLN A 88 3.90 1.29 6.91
CA GLN A 88 4.73 1.88 5.86
C GLN A 88 3.91 1.98 4.56
N ALA A 89 4.10 3.07 3.82
CA ALA A 89 3.47 3.29 2.52
C ALA A 89 4.45 4.01 1.58
N LEU A 90 4.31 3.75 0.28
CA LEU A 90 5.01 4.48 -0.77
C LEU A 90 4.03 5.49 -1.38
N ALA A 91 4.38 6.77 -1.31
CA ALA A 91 3.68 7.83 -2.03
C ALA A 91 4.48 8.19 -3.30
N GLN A 92 3.79 8.28 -4.42
CA GLN A 92 4.36 8.70 -5.70
C GLN A 92 3.53 9.84 -6.25
N LEU A 93 4.19 10.94 -6.60
CA LEU A 93 3.59 12.07 -7.29
C LEU A 93 3.97 12.00 -8.77
N ASP A 94 2.97 12.04 -9.64
CA ASP A 94 3.14 12.17 -11.08
C ASP A 94 2.68 13.58 -11.51
N VAL A 95 3.55 14.31 -12.20
CA VAL A 95 3.31 15.71 -12.57
C VAL A 95 3.50 15.87 -14.07
N ASN A 96 2.42 16.26 -14.74
CA ASN A 96 2.42 16.61 -16.16
C ASN A 96 2.02 18.08 -16.28
N TRP A 97 2.86 18.90 -16.90
CA TRP A 97 2.57 20.31 -17.19
C TRP A 97 2.88 20.61 -18.65
N GLY A 98 1.98 21.34 -19.31
CA GLY A 98 2.21 21.87 -20.65
C GLY A 98 3.05 23.14 -20.57
N ILE A 99 4.06 23.27 -21.45
CA ILE A 99 4.96 24.42 -21.49
C ILE A 99 4.31 25.66 -22.13
N ASP A 100 3.22 25.47 -22.87
CA ASP A 100 2.52 26.54 -23.58
C ASP A 100 1.13 26.79 -22.95
N TYR A 101 1.06 27.71 -22.00
CA TYR A 101 -0.21 28.30 -21.58
C TYR A 101 -0.48 29.49 -22.49
N GLU A 102 -1.51 29.44 -23.35
CA GLU A 102 -1.83 30.48 -24.35
C GLU A 102 -1.66 31.93 -23.85
N PRO A 103 -2.11 32.30 -22.63
CA PRO A 103 -1.90 33.64 -22.08
C PRO A 103 -0.44 34.06 -21.80
N PHE A 104 0.48 33.10 -21.62
CA PHE A 104 1.91 33.36 -21.39
C PHE A 104 2.78 32.98 -22.58
N LYS A 105 2.16 32.58 -23.69
CA LYS A 105 2.88 32.26 -24.91
C LYS A 105 3.39 33.56 -25.53
N ASP A 106 4.72 33.71 -25.56
CA ASP A 106 5.35 34.86 -26.19
C ASP A 106 5.13 34.77 -27.70
N THR A 107 4.21 35.58 -28.22
CA THR A 107 3.95 35.65 -29.65
C THR A 107 4.98 36.58 -30.28
N PRO A 108 5.62 36.18 -31.39
CA PRO A 108 6.54 37.07 -32.08
C PRO A 108 5.82 38.37 -32.46
N SER A 109 6.49 39.52 -32.30
CA SER A 109 5.90 40.84 -32.59
C SER A 109 5.48 41.01 -34.06
N VAL A 110 5.95 40.13 -34.94
CA VAL A 110 5.65 40.08 -36.37
C VAL A 110 5.49 38.62 -36.80
N ASP A 111 4.49 38.37 -37.64
CA ASP A 111 4.24 37.04 -38.20
C ASP A 111 5.35 36.70 -39.21
N CYS A 112 6.13 35.66 -38.90
CA CYS A 112 7.36 35.34 -39.64
C CYS A 112 7.16 34.30 -40.75
N PHE A 113 5.94 33.80 -40.94
CA PHE A 113 5.62 32.87 -42.03
C PHE A 113 4.40 33.38 -42.81
N ILE A 114 4.67 33.84 -44.03
CA ILE A 114 3.69 34.12 -45.09
C ILE A 114 3.55 32.88 -45.95
#